data_AF-A0A5E6MJM8-F1
#
_entry.id   AF-A0A5E6MJM8-F1
#
_cell.length_a   1.000
_cell.length_b   1.000
_cell.length_c   1.000
_cell.angle_alpha   90.00
_cell.angle_beta   90.00
_cell.angle_gamma   90.00
#
_symmetry.space_group_name_H-M   'P 1'
#
loop_
_entity.id
_entity.type
_entity.pdbx_description
1 polymer ?
#
loop_
_entity_poly.entity_id
_entity_poly.type
_entity_poly.pdbx_seq_one_letter_code
_entity_poly.pdbx_strand_id
1 'polypeptide(L)'
;MLPTAAVPYAALMTQLRVLKLELSKANKKALFQKLASLNPGEISKACLEVVPAVEVDVGRLVGDVMDRTERYLRSRNNWITAEESILGGTPVIRGTRITVYSLLGRVEHGETIEEILKDNPDLPRKAVEAAAIFAGAHPLRGRPSGRPWVRRA
;
A
#
# COMPACT_ATOMS: atom_id res chain seq x y z
N MET A 1 6.60 -2.36 6.29
CA MET A 1 5.35 -1.85 5.69
C MET A 1 5.44 -0.34 5.61
N LEU A 2 4.95 0.27 4.52
CA LEU A 2 4.89 1.72 4.43
C LEU A 2 3.89 2.25 5.47
N PRO A 3 4.19 3.36 6.17
CA PRO A 3 3.25 3.99 7.08
C PRO A 3 2.00 4.47 6.33
N THR A 4 0.82 4.36 6.93
CA THR A 4 -0.44 4.82 6.30
C THR A 4 -0.37 6.30 5.90
N ALA A 5 0.30 7.12 6.70
CA ALA A 5 0.52 8.55 6.44
C ALA A 5 1.40 8.85 5.20
N ALA A 6 2.14 7.86 4.70
CA ALA A 6 2.93 8.03 3.47
C ALA A 6 2.04 8.22 2.22
N VAL A 7 0.85 7.60 2.21
CA VAL A 7 -0.10 7.71 1.09
C VAL A 7 -0.67 9.12 0.93
N PRO A 8 -1.33 9.73 1.94
CA PRO A 8 -1.84 11.10 1.83
C PRO A 8 -0.70 12.09 1.62
N TYR A 9 0.46 11.89 2.24
CA TYR A 9 1.61 12.74 2.02
C TYR A 9 2.08 12.71 0.55
N ALA A 10 2.25 11.53 -0.05
CA ALA A 10 2.66 11.42 -1.45
C ALA A 10 1.61 12.01 -2.41
N ALA A 11 0.32 11.79 -2.12
CA ALA A 11 -0.78 12.36 -2.89
C ALA A 11 -0.80 13.90 -2.79
N LEU A 12 -0.66 14.45 -1.58
CA LEU A 12 -0.58 15.89 -1.35
C LEU A 12 0.63 16.51 -2.06
N MET A 13 1.81 15.90 -1.96
CA MET A 13 3.00 16.40 -2.65
C MET A 13 2.82 16.43 -4.18
N THR A 14 2.09 15.46 -4.72
CA THR A 14 1.71 15.45 -6.14
C THR A 14 0.76 16.61 -6.47
N GLN A 15 -0.30 16.81 -5.68
CA GLN A 15 -1.27 17.89 -5.88
C GLN A 15 -0.64 19.28 -5.73
N LEU A 16 0.17 19.49 -4.69
CA LEU A 16 0.87 20.76 -4.46
C LEU A 16 1.81 21.10 -5.63
N ARG A 17 2.46 20.09 -6.21
CA ARG A 17 3.28 20.28 -7.42
C ARG A 17 2.44 20.72 -8.62
N VAL A 18 1.24 20.16 -8.81
CA VAL A 18 0.30 20.59 -9.87
C VAL A 18 -0.13 22.03 -9.66
N LEU A 19 -0.36 22.43 -8.41
CA LEU A 19 -0.69 23.81 -8.02
C LEU A 19 0.53 24.77 -8.02
N LYS A 20 1.72 24.28 -8.40
CA LYS A 20 2.98 25.04 -8.38
C LYS A 20 3.35 25.62 -7.01
N LEU A 21 2.94 24.93 -5.93
CA LEU A 21 3.29 25.27 -4.56
C LEU A 21 4.46 24.41 -4.10
N GLU A 22 5.60 25.05 -3.84
CA GLU A 22 6.78 24.39 -3.31
C GLU A 22 6.91 24.60 -1.80
N LEU A 23 7.08 23.50 -1.08
CA LEU A 23 7.35 23.53 0.36
C LEU A 23 8.85 23.35 0.64
N SER A 24 9.34 24.07 1.64
CA SER A 24 10.69 23.85 2.18
C SER A 24 10.83 22.43 2.76
N LYS A 25 12.06 21.95 2.92
CA LYS A 25 12.34 20.64 3.55
C LYS A 25 11.75 20.55 4.97
N ALA A 26 11.81 21.64 5.73
CA ALA A 26 11.27 21.70 7.10
C ALA A 26 9.74 21.55 7.09
N ASN A 27 9.05 22.25 6.20
CA ASN A 27 7.59 22.23 6.11
C ASN A 27 7.06 20.88 5.60
N LYS A 28 7.77 20.25 4.64
CA LYS A 28 7.49 18.87 4.21
C LYS A 28 7.56 17.89 5.38
N LYS A 29 8.62 17.99 6.19
CA LYS A 29 8.80 17.15 7.38
C LYS A 29 7.69 17.38 8.40
N ALA A 30 7.35 18.64 8.69
CA ALA A 30 6.28 18.99 9.62
C ALA A 30 4.91 18.48 9.14
N LEU A 31 4.61 18.64 7.84
CA LEU A 31 3.38 18.12 7.23
C LEU A 31 3.31 16.59 7.37
N PHE A 32 4.38 15.86 7.07
CA PHE A 32 4.41 14.41 7.25
C PHE A 32 4.19 14.01 8.71
N GLN A 33 4.80 14.72 9.67
CA GLN A 33 4.61 14.45 11.10
C GLN A 33 3.16 14.69 11.54
N LYS A 34 2.54 15.79 11.11
CA LYS A 34 1.12 16.06 11.37
C LYS A 34 0.21 14.97 10.79
N LEU A 35 0.49 14.50 9.57
CA LEU A 35 -0.27 13.40 8.97
C LEU A 35 -0.04 12.07 9.72
N ALA A 36 1.19 11.82 10.17
CA ALA A 36 1.54 10.59 10.90
C ALA A 36 0.91 10.51 12.30
N SER A 37 0.55 11.64 12.90
CA SER A 37 -0.16 11.67 14.19
C SER A 37 -1.67 11.45 14.07
N LEU A 38 -2.23 11.52 12.86
CA LEU A 38 -3.67 11.38 12.62
C LEU A 38 -4.04 9.96 12.21
N ASN A 39 -5.25 9.54 12.56
CA ASN A 39 -5.81 8.28 12.05
C ASN A 39 -6.41 8.47 10.63
N PRO A 40 -6.67 7.38 9.87
CA PRO A 40 -7.15 7.48 8.49
C PRO A 40 -8.44 8.30 8.32
N GLY A 41 -9.37 8.21 9.27
CA GLY A 41 -10.65 8.93 9.22
C GLY A 41 -10.54 10.41 9.58
N GLU A 42 -9.51 10.81 10.33
CA GLU A 42 -9.16 12.20 10.60
C GLU A 42 -8.46 12.83 9.40
N ILE A 43 -7.54 12.10 8.76
CA ILE A 43 -6.78 12.57 7.60
C ILE A 43 -7.73 13.00 6.47
N SER A 44 -8.79 12.23 6.21
CA SER A 44 -9.76 12.54 5.16
C SER A 44 -10.61 13.79 5.43
N LYS A 45 -10.51 14.39 6.61
CA LYS A 45 -11.23 15.61 7.02
C LYS A 45 -10.29 16.73 7.49
N ALA A 46 -8.98 16.50 7.44
CA ALA A 46 -8.02 17.41 8.05
C ALA A 46 -7.78 18.64 7.17
N CYS A 47 -7.78 19.82 7.80
CA CYS A 47 -7.14 21.02 7.27
C CYS A 47 -5.82 21.22 8.02
N LEU A 48 -4.72 21.24 7.29
CA LEU A 48 -3.39 21.32 7.88
C LEU A 48 -2.67 22.58 7.42
N GLU A 49 -2.22 23.38 8.38
CA GLU A 49 -1.31 24.50 8.11
C GLU A 49 0.06 23.96 7.65
N VAL A 50 0.48 24.36 6.44
CA VAL A 50 1.75 23.96 5.82
C VAL A 50 2.84 25.02 5.96
N VAL A 51 2.45 26.30 5.95
CA VAL A 51 3.25 27.48 6.28
C VAL A 51 2.36 28.50 6.98
N PRO A 52 2.91 29.49 7.71
CA PRO A 52 2.09 30.49 8.41
C PRO A 52 1.01 31.08 7.51
N ALA A 53 -0.24 31.02 7.97
CA ALA A 53 -1.44 31.51 7.27
C ALA A 53 -1.82 30.78 5.96
N VAL A 54 -1.17 29.66 5.63
CA VAL A 54 -1.53 28.83 4.47
C VAL A 54 -1.93 27.44 4.94
N GLU A 55 -3.21 27.14 4.74
CA GLU A 55 -3.79 25.83 5.05
C GLU A 55 -4.04 25.03 3.79
N VAL A 56 -3.92 23.72 3.95
CA VAL A 56 -4.21 22.74 2.92
C VAL A 56 -5.33 21.84 3.43
N ASP A 57 -6.46 21.87 2.74
CA ASP A 57 -7.57 20.95 2.96
C ASP A 57 -7.20 19.59 2.37
N VAL A 58 -6.78 18.68 3.25
CA VAL A 58 -6.36 17.32 2.90
C VAL A 58 -7.54 16.52 2.39
N GLY A 59 -8.71 16.69 3.01
CA GLY A 59 -9.92 15.99 2.59
C GLY A 59 -10.33 16.35 1.17
N ARG A 60 -10.32 17.63 0.83
CA ARG A 60 -10.67 18.10 -0.51
C ARG A 60 -9.66 17.68 -1.57
N LEU A 61 -8.37 17.65 -1.22
CA LEU A 61 -7.31 17.36 -2.20
C LEU A 61 -7.04 15.87 -2.40
N VAL A 62 -7.20 15.05 -1.35
CA VAL A 62 -6.81 13.63 -1.38
C VAL A 62 -7.83 12.69 -0.70
N GLY A 63 -9.06 13.15 -0.44
CA GLY A 63 -10.10 12.35 0.19
C GLY A 63 -10.42 11.06 -0.57
N ASP A 64 -10.54 11.12 -1.89
CA ASP A 64 -10.78 9.94 -2.75
C ASP A 64 -9.65 8.91 -2.67
N VAL A 65 -8.40 9.37 -2.55
CA VAL A 65 -7.22 8.52 -2.36
C VAL A 65 -7.28 7.85 -1.00
N MET A 66 -7.70 8.59 0.03
CA MET A 66 -7.85 8.07 1.39
C MET A 66 -8.97 7.05 1.50
N ASP A 67 -10.12 7.28 0.86
CA ASP A 67 -11.22 6.32 0.81
C ASP A 67 -10.81 4.99 0.17
N ARG A 68 -10.05 5.05 -0.93
CA ARG A 68 -9.47 3.87 -1.58
C ARG A 68 -8.47 3.16 -0.66
N THR A 69 -7.65 3.94 0.04
CA THR A 69 -6.64 3.42 0.98
C THR A 69 -7.30 2.70 2.15
N GLU A 70 -8.33 3.29 2.76
CA GLU A 70 -9.05 2.66 3.87
C GLU A 70 -9.72 1.35 3.42
N ARG A 71 -10.38 1.36 2.26
CA ARG A 71 -10.99 0.17 1.67
C ARG A 71 -9.96 -0.94 1.47
N TYR A 72 -8.80 -0.61 0.93
CA TYR A 72 -7.69 -1.55 0.77
C TYR A 72 -7.19 -2.08 2.12
N LEU A 73 -6.90 -1.20 3.08
CA LEU A 73 -6.40 -1.59 4.40
C LEU A 73 -7.37 -2.54 5.11
N ARG A 74 -8.67 -2.24 5.06
CA ARG A 74 -9.71 -3.12 5.60
C ARG A 74 -9.70 -4.48 4.92
N SER A 75 -9.68 -4.52 3.58
CA SER A 75 -9.66 -5.77 2.82
C SER A 75 -8.40 -6.59 3.13
N ARG A 76 -7.23 -5.94 3.10
CA ARG A 76 -5.94 -6.55 3.42
C ARG A 76 -5.94 -7.17 4.82
N ASN A 77 -6.38 -6.44 5.84
CA ASN A 77 -6.37 -6.93 7.22
C ASN A 77 -7.29 -8.15 7.39
N ASN A 78 -8.43 -8.16 6.69
CA ASN A 78 -9.38 -9.26 6.72
C ASN A 78 -8.84 -10.51 6.01
N TRP A 79 -8.19 -10.34 4.85
CA TRP A 79 -7.93 -11.45 3.93
C TRP A 79 -6.47 -11.88 3.82
N ILE A 80 -5.49 -11.08 4.21
CA ILE A 80 -4.08 -11.42 4.06
C ILE A 80 -3.48 -11.71 5.44
N THR A 81 -2.85 -12.88 5.57
CA THR A 81 -2.12 -13.27 6.77
C THR A 81 -0.70 -13.72 6.40
N ALA A 82 0.23 -13.59 7.34
CA ALA A 82 1.61 -14.01 7.21
C ALA A 82 2.02 -14.60 8.57
N GLU A 83 2.02 -15.92 8.65
CA GLU A 83 2.26 -16.68 9.88
C GLU A 83 3.43 -17.63 9.65
N GLU A 84 4.38 -17.70 10.58
CA GLU A 84 5.60 -18.52 10.41
C GLU A 84 5.26 -20.00 10.18
N SER A 85 4.18 -20.48 10.80
CA SER A 85 3.64 -21.84 10.65
C SER A 85 3.07 -22.13 9.26
N ILE A 86 2.80 -21.11 8.44
CA ILE A 86 2.20 -21.23 7.11
C ILE A 86 3.21 -20.74 6.07
N LEU A 87 3.79 -21.67 5.31
CA LEU A 87 4.76 -21.37 4.24
C LEU A 87 5.92 -20.45 4.72
N GLY A 88 6.37 -20.62 5.96
CA GLY A 88 7.50 -19.87 6.52
C GLY A 88 7.26 -18.36 6.58
N GLY A 89 6.03 -17.94 6.91
CA GLY A 89 5.67 -16.52 7.00
C GLY A 89 5.41 -15.85 5.65
N THR A 90 5.40 -16.61 4.55
CA THR A 90 5.02 -16.07 3.24
C THR A 90 3.57 -15.57 3.27
N PRO A 91 3.27 -14.34 2.84
CA PRO A 91 1.90 -13.82 2.84
C PRO A 91 0.97 -14.65 1.95
N VAL A 92 -0.13 -15.09 2.55
CA VAL A 92 -1.17 -15.92 1.93
C VAL A 92 -2.55 -15.31 2.09
N ILE A 93 -3.50 -15.75 1.26
CA ILE A 93 -4.91 -15.51 1.50
C ILE A 93 -5.36 -16.35 2.70
N ARG A 94 -5.96 -15.70 3.70
CA ARG A 94 -6.44 -16.29 4.96
C ARG A 94 -7.35 -17.49 4.67
N GLY A 95 -7.11 -18.58 5.37
CA GLY A 95 -7.85 -19.83 5.20
C GLY A 95 -7.37 -20.70 4.03
N THR A 96 -6.32 -20.27 3.32
CA THR A 96 -5.75 -21.02 2.18
C THR A 96 -4.22 -21.10 2.29
N ARG A 97 -3.62 -21.88 1.39
CA ARG A 97 -2.16 -21.85 1.12
C ARG A 97 -1.83 -21.14 -0.20
N ILE A 98 -2.75 -20.35 -0.74
CA ILE A 98 -2.54 -19.58 -1.97
C ILE A 98 -1.78 -18.31 -1.59
N THR A 99 -0.54 -18.19 -2.07
CA THR A 99 0.30 -17.02 -1.80
C THR A 99 -0.19 -15.81 -2.59
N VAL A 100 0.01 -14.63 -2.02
CA VAL A 100 -0.27 -13.38 -2.76
C VAL A 100 0.57 -13.27 -4.04
N TYR A 101 1.76 -13.86 -4.04
CA TYR A 101 2.71 -13.82 -5.16
C TYR A 101 2.33 -14.78 -6.29
N SER A 102 1.89 -16.00 -5.96
CA SER A 102 1.37 -16.92 -6.98
C SER A 102 0.14 -16.35 -7.68
N LEU A 103 -0.71 -15.64 -6.92
CA LEU A 103 -1.87 -14.95 -7.48
C LEU A 103 -1.46 -13.81 -8.40
N LEU A 104 -0.56 -12.94 -7.97
CA LEU A 104 -0.04 -11.86 -8.83
C LEU A 104 0.60 -12.42 -10.10
N GLY A 105 1.39 -13.50 -9.97
CA GLY A 105 2.01 -14.17 -11.11
C GLY A 105 0.98 -14.62 -12.15
N ARG A 106 -0.16 -15.21 -11.74
CA ARG A 106 -1.25 -15.59 -12.66
C ARG A 106 -1.81 -14.39 -13.41
N VAL A 107 -2.08 -13.29 -12.68
CA VAL A 107 -2.57 -12.04 -13.28
C VAL A 107 -1.56 -11.46 -14.27
N GLU A 108 -0.27 -11.47 -13.93
CA GLU A 108 0.81 -11.00 -14.82
C GLU A 108 0.97 -11.87 -16.07
N HIS A 109 0.60 -13.15 -16.02
CA HIS A 109 0.56 -14.04 -17.17
C HIS A 109 -0.75 -13.95 -17.97
N GLY A 110 -1.63 -13.00 -17.64
CA GLY A 110 -2.82 -12.66 -18.41
C GLY A 110 -4.12 -13.29 -17.92
N GLU A 111 -4.12 -14.01 -16.80
CA GLU A 111 -5.37 -14.49 -16.21
C GLU A 111 -6.18 -13.35 -15.58
N THR A 112 -7.48 -13.37 -15.85
CA THR A 112 -8.45 -12.44 -15.26
C THR A 112 -8.81 -12.84 -13.83
N ILE A 113 -9.30 -11.88 -13.04
CA ILE A 113 -9.80 -12.16 -11.68
C ILE A 113 -10.97 -13.16 -11.74
N GLU A 114 -11.81 -13.06 -12.76
CA GLU A 114 -12.95 -13.95 -13.01
C GLU A 114 -12.50 -15.41 -13.22
N GLU A 115 -11.45 -15.64 -14.00
CA GLU A 115 -10.88 -16.97 -14.22
C GLU A 115 -10.28 -17.54 -12.93
N ILE A 116 -9.52 -16.72 -12.19
CA ILE A 116 -8.94 -17.12 -10.90
C ILE A 116 -10.05 -17.56 -9.92
N LEU A 117 -11.15 -16.81 -9.87
CA LEU A 117 -12.30 -17.12 -9.00
C LEU A 117 -13.08 -18.35 -9.48
N LYS A 118 -13.15 -18.59 -10.79
CA LYS A 118 -13.77 -19.80 -11.35
C LYS A 118 -13.02 -21.06 -10.91
N ASP A 119 -11.70 -21.01 -10.88
CA ASP A 119 -10.85 -22.12 -10.42
C ASP A 119 -10.83 -22.26 -8.89
N ASN A 120 -11.19 -21.19 -8.17
CA ASN A 120 -11.14 -21.13 -6.71
C ASN A 120 -12.45 -20.54 -6.16
N PRO A 121 -13.57 -21.28 -6.23
CA PRO A 121 -14.90 -20.74 -5.91
C PRO A 121 -15.06 -20.25 -4.46
N ASP A 122 -14.28 -20.82 -3.54
CA ASP A 122 -14.28 -20.43 -2.12
C ASP A 122 -13.51 -19.14 -1.86
N LEU A 123 -12.74 -18.63 -2.82
CA LEU A 123 -12.02 -17.38 -2.67
C LEU A 123 -12.97 -16.19 -2.85
N PRO A 124 -13.03 -15.27 -1.88
CA PRO A 124 -13.76 -14.03 -2.07
C PRO A 124 -12.99 -13.11 -3.02
N ARG A 125 -13.70 -12.48 -3.97
CA ARG A 125 -13.11 -11.48 -4.89
C ARG A 125 -12.26 -10.42 -4.20
N LYS A 126 -12.73 -9.90 -3.05
CA LYS A 126 -12.01 -8.90 -2.26
C LYS A 126 -10.65 -9.39 -1.74
N ALA A 127 -10.49 -10.70 -1.51
CA ALA A 127 -9.22 -11.29 -1.12
C ALA A 127 -8.25 -11.33 -2.31
N VAL A 128 -8.73 -11.72 -3.49
CA VAL A 128 -7.96 -11.74 -4.74
C VAL A 128 -7.43 -10.35 -5.08
N GLU A 129 -8.30 -9.33 -5.07
CA GLU A 129 -7.93 -7.94 -5.32
C GLU A 129 -6.91 -7.42 -4.29
N ALA A 130 -7.15 -7.68 -3.00
CA ALA A 130 -6.22 -7.27 -1.95
C ALA A 130 -4.86 -7.95 -2.09
N ALA A 131 -4.83 -9.25 -2.44
CA ALA A 131 -3.62 -10.03 -2.64
C ALA A 131 -2.78 -9.48 -3.79
N ALA A 132 -3.40 -9.18 -4.94
CA ALA A 132 -2.71 -8.60 -6.09
C ALA A 132 -2.07 -7.24 -5.74
N ILE A 133 -2.82 -6.34 -5.10
CA ILE A 133 -2.30 -5.03 -4.66
C ILE A 133 -1.17 -5.20 -3.65
N PHE A 134 -1.33 -6.11 -2.68
CA PHE A 134 -0.31 -6.36 -1.67
C PHE A 134 1.00 -6.87 -2.28
N ALA A 135 0.91 -7.85 -3.17
CA ALA A 135 2.08 -8.45 -3.82
C ALA A 135 2.84 -7.42 -4.66
N GLY A 136 2.14 -6.59 -5.44
CA GLY A 136 2.77 -5.52 -6.23
C GLY A 136 3.45 -4.45 -5.36
N ALA A 137 2.87 -4.13 -4.19
CA ALA A 137 3.45 -3.19 -3.23
C ALA A 137 4.60 -3.80 -2.39
N HIS A 138 4.70 -5.12 -2.32
CA HIS A 138 5.69 -5.86 -1.52
C HIS A 138 6.37 -6.95 -2.36
N PRO A 139 7.10 -6.58 -3.43
CA PRO A 139 7.69 -7.56 -4.33
C PRO A 139 8.67 -8.47 -3.59
N LEU A 140 8.75 -9.73 -4.04
CA LEU A 140 9.74 -10.66 -3.51
C LEU A 140 11.13 -10.10 -3.69
N ARG A 141 11.96 -10.25 -2.66
CA ARG A 141 13.38 -9.95 -2.77
C ARG A 141 13.99 -10.96 -3.74
N GLY A 142 14.46 -10.46 -4.88
CA GLY A 142 15.17 -11.27 -5.86
C GLY A 142 16.41 -11.94 -5.24
N ARG A 143 16.94 -12.94 -5.96
CA ARG A 143 18.22 -13.57 -5.59
C ARG A 143 19.26 -12.46 -5.36
N PRO A 144 19.94 -12.43 -4.20
CA PRO A 144 21.02 -11.48 -3.96
C PRO A 144 22.00 -11.51 -5.13
N SER A 145 22.37 -10.33 -5.62
CA SER A 145 23.32 -10.25 -6.73
C SER A 145 24.69 -10.78 -6.28
N GLY A 146 25.37 -11.45 -7.21
CA GLY A 146 26.69 -12.04 -6.98
C GLY A 146 26.67 -13.55 -6.72
N ARG A 147 27.85 -14.09 -6.47
CA ARG A 147 28.09 -15.49 -6.12
C ARG A 147 28.53 -15.54 -4.66
N PRO A 148 27.62 -15.71 -3.68
CA PRO A 148 27.97 -15.73 -2.26
C PRO A 148 29.06 -16.75 -1.89
N TRP A 149 29.22 -17.80 -2.70
CA TRP A 149 30.21 -18.86 -2.54
C TRP A 149 31.59 -18.52 -3.13
N VAL A 150 31.75 -17.42 -3.87
CA VAL A 150 33.06 -16.96 -4.34
C VAL A 150 33.70 -16.14 -3.23
N ARG A 151 34.70 -16.71 -2.55
CA ARG A 151 35.56 -15.94 -1.64
C ARG A 151 36.21 -14.81 -2.44
N ARG A 152 36.03 -13.56 -2.00
CA ARG A 152 36.83 -12.45 -2.53
C ARG A 152 38.27 -12.67 -2.06
N ALA A 153 39.19 -12.72 -3.01
CA ALA A 153 40.63 -12.72 -2.74
C ALA A 153 41.07 -11.38 -2.16
#